data_AF-A0A2G2I4W0-F1
#
_entry.id   AF-A0A2G2I4W0-F1
#
_cell.length_a   1.000
_cell.length_b   1.000
_cell.length_c   1.000
_cell.angle_alpha   90.00
_cell.angle_beta   90.00
_cell.angle_gamma   90.00
#
_symmetry.space_group_name_H-M   'P 1'
#
loop_
_entity.id
_entity.type
_entity.pdbx_description
1 polymer ?
#
loop_
_entity_poly.entity_id
_entity_poly.type
_entity_poly.pdbx_seq_one_letter_code
_entity_poly.pdbx_strand_id
1 'polypeptide(L)'
;MNIKKSLLRNSSPKLDSDSDKISPTLCPLCNKSNNCGNDSSCDSSLDCWCSDQSIQFSETLLTKIPRTAKNKVCICKACALLHN
;
A
#
# COMPACT_ATOMS: atom_id res chain seq x y z
N MET A 1 -29.38 30.80 -39.47
CA MET A 1 -28.30 30.20 -40.28
C MET A 1 -26.98 30.48 -39.60
N ASN A 2 -26.34 29.46 -39.02
CA ASN A 2 -24.90 29.19 -39.08
C ASN A 2 -24.55 28.08 -38.08
N ILE A 3 -24.21 26.95 -38.68
CA ILE A 3 -23.91 25.67 -38.06
C ILE A 3 -22.44 25.70 -37.65
N LYS A 4 -22.13 25.45 -36.38
CA LYS A 4 -20.80 24.99 -35.98
C LYS A 4 -20.96 23.66 -35.23
N LYS A 5 -20.89 22.59 -36.02
CA LYS A 5 -20.49 21.26 -35.53
C LYS A 5 -19.10 21.40 -34.91
N SER A 6 -18.94 21.05 -33.64
CA SER A 6 -17.63 20.69 -33.12
C SER A 6 -17.76 19.76 -31.90
N LEU A 7 -17.45 18.50 -32.17
CA LEU A 7 -16.79 17.56 -31.27
C LEU A 7 -17.55 17.13 -30.02
N LEU A 8 -18.24 16.01 -30.18
CA LEU A 8 -18.43 14.99 -29.14
C LEU A 8 -17.08 14.75 -28.45
N ARG A 9 -16.88 15.32 -27.25
CA ARG A 9 -15.81 14.88 -26.36
C ARG A 9 -16.26 13.61 -25.66
N ASN A 10 -15.89 12.49 -26.27
CA ASN A 10 -15.82 11.19 -25.61
C ASN A 10 -14.99 11.35 -24.33
N SER A 11 -15.67 11.48 -23.21
CA SER A 11 -15.06 11.43 -21.88
C SER A 11 -15.42 10.07 -21.32
N SER A 12 -14.62 9.06 -21.66
CA SER A 12 -14.63 7.77 -20.98
C SER A 12 -14.74 7.99 -19.47
N PRO A 13 -15.48 7.16 -18.71
CA PRO A 13 -15.45 7.24 -17.27
C PRO A 13 -14.01 6.94 -16.84
N LYS A 14 -13.32 7.95 -16.29
CA LYS A 14 -12.04 7.77 -15.62
C LYS A 14 -12.25 6.79 -14.47
N LEU A 15 -11.89 5.54 -14.70
CA LEU A 15 -11.86 4.48 -13.70
C LEU A 15 -10.58 4.64 -12.87
N ASP A 16 -10.50 5.75 -12.13
CA ASP A 16 -9.35 6.08 -11.29
C ASP A 16 -9.76 7.07 -10.19
N SER A 17 -10.91 6.82 -9.55
CA SER A 17 -11.39 7.58 -8.39
C SER A 17 -11.18 6.85 -7.06
N ASP A 18 -10.10 6.09 -6.92
CA ASP A 18 -9.66 5.58 -5.62
C ASP A 18 -8.22 6.02 -5.36
N SER A 19 -8.09 7.31 -5.04
CA SER A 19 -6.91 7.83 -4.35
C SER A 19 -6.90 7.30 -2.91
N ASP A 20 -6.75 5.99 -2.76
CA ASP A 20 -6.24 5.39 -1.52
C ASP A 20 -4.82 5.95 -1.33
N LYS A 21 -4.73 7.03 -0.58
CA LYS A 21 -3.46 7.60 -0.12
C LYS A 21 -2.74 6.52 0.68
N ILE A 22 -1.84 5.81 0.00
CA ILE A 22 -0.92 4.85 0.60
C ILE A 22 -0.13 5.59 1.69
N SER A 23 -0.40 5.25 2.95
CA SER A 23 0.28 5.86 4.09
C SER A 23 1.53 5.05 4.43
N PRO A 24 2.75 5.63 4.39
CA PRO A 24 4.00 4.88 4.57
C PRO A 24 4.14 4.24 5.95
N THR A 25 3.43 4.78 6.94
CA THR A 25 3.45 4.34 8.35
C THR A 25 2.29 3.41 8.72
N LEU A 26 1.34 3.15 7.80
CA LEU A 26 0.17 2.30 8.08
C LEU A 26 0.24 0.98 7.30
N CYS A 27 -0.08 -0.11 7.99
CA CYS A 27 -0.20 -1.43 7.40
C CYS A 27 -1.35 -1.46 6.39
N PRO A 28 -1.10 -1.86 5.12
CA PRO A 28 -2.13 -1.85 4.08
C PRO A 28 -3.19 -2.94 4.24
N LEU A 29 -3.06 -3.84 5.21
CA LEU A 29 -4.02 -4.93 5.47
C LEU A 29 -5.03 -4.58 6.58
N CYS A 30 -4.63 -3.75 7.55
CA CYS A 30 -5.45 -3.45 8.73
C CYS A 30 -5.51 -1.96 9.08
N ASN A 31 -4.81 -1.12 8.33
CA ASN A 31 -4.75 0.34 8.49
C ASN A 31 -4.24 0.83 9.86
N LYS A 32 -3.55 -0.02 10.63
CA LYS A 32 -2.86 0.32 11.89
C LYS A 32 -1.39 0.60 11.64
N SER A 33 -0.67 1.19 12.60
CA SER A 33 0.79 1.42 12.49
C SER A 33 1.54 0.15 12.04
N ASN A 34 2.40 0.27 11.03
CA ASN A 34 3.25 -0.83 10.57
C ASN A 34 4.52 -0.98 11.42
N ASN A 35 4.88 0.03 12.20
CA ASN A 35 6.11 0.11 13.00
C ASN A 35 7.35 -0.24 12.15
N CYS A 36 7.41 0.27 10.91
CA CYS A 36 8.57 0.13 10.06
C CYS A 36 9.72 1.00 10.60
N GLY A 37 10.86 0.37 10.90
CA GLY A 37 12.08 1.07 11.31
C GLY A 37 12.90 1.65 10.15
N ASN A 38 12.48 1.43 8.90
CA ASN A 38 13.09 2.04 7.72
C ASN A 38 12.48 3.43 7.40
N ASP A 39 11.57 3.93 8.25
CA ASP A 39 11.22 5.34 8.20
C ASP A 39 12.39 6.15 8.79
N SER A 40 12.77 7.23 8.12
CA SER A 40 13.78 8.21 8.53
C SER A 40 13.63 8.76 9.95
N SER A 41 12.48 8.53 10.61
CA SER A 41 12.20 8.86 12.00
C SER A 41 12.59 7.77 13.02
N CYS A 42 12.91 6.56 12.57
CA CYS A 42 13.33 5.48 13.46
C CYS A 42 14.86 5.51 13.60
N ASP A 43 15.32 5.36 14.83
CA ASP A 43 16.74 5.21 15.12
C ASP A 43 17.23 3.96 14.37
N SER A 44 18.14 4.15 13.42
CA SER A 44 18.69 3.08 12.57
C SER A 44 19.44 2.00 13.35
N SER A 45 19.61 2.20 14.67
CA SER A 45 20.10 1.21 15.62
C SER A 45 19.05 0.18 16.08
N LEU A 46 17.75 0.42 15.84
CA LEU A 46 16.69 -0.54 16.13
C LEU A 46 16.38 -1.36 14.87
N ASP A 47 16.80 -2.63 14.89
CA ASP A 47 16.42 -3.58 13.85
C ASP A 47 14.89 -3.58 13.66
N CYS A 48 14.45 -3.40 12.40
CA CYS A 48 13.03 -3.56 12.08
C CYS A 48 12.56 -4.94 12.53
N TRP A 49 11.40 -5.01 13.19
CA TRP A 49 10.84 -6.30 13.62
C TRP A 49 10.69 -7.31 12.47
N CYS A 50 10.56 -6.83 11.22
CA CYS A 50 10.44 -7.68 10.04
C CYS A 50 11.75 -8.35 9.60
N SER A 51 12.89 -7.92 10.13
CA SER A 51 14.20 -8.53 9.88
C SER A 51 14.49 -9.73 10.78
N ASP A 52 13.65 -9.97 11.79
CA ASP A 52 13.73 -11.13 12.67
C ASP A 52 13.49 -12.42 11.87
N GLN A 53 14.45 -13.35 11.90
CA GLN A 53 14.42 -14.61 11.14
C GLN A 53 13.29 -15.56 11.58
N SER A 54 12.70 -15.36 12.76
CA SER A 54 11.53 -16.11 13.21
C SER A 54 10.22 -15.68 12.52
N ILE A 55 10.23 -14.50 11.88
CA ILE A 55 9.09 -13.99 11.12
C ILE A 55 9.13 -14.57 9.72
N GLN A 56 8.02 -15.19 9.33
CA GLN A 56 7.82 -15.69 7.98
C GLN A 56 6.78 -14.84 7.25
N PHE A 57 6.90 -14.80 5.92
CA PHE A 57 5.99 -14.09 5.04
C PHE A 57 5.48 -15.05 3.97
N SER A 58 4.39 -15.74 4.27
CA SER A 58 3.80 -16.72 3.35
C SER A 58 3.32 -16.08 2.05
N GLU A 59 3.29 -16.85 0.97
CA GLU A 59 2.76 -16.38 -0.31
C GLU A 59 1.29 -15.97 -0.21
N THR A 60 0.50 -16.69 0.61
CA THR A 60 -0.88 -16.36 0.94
C THR A 60 -1.01 -14.97 1.57
N LEU A 61 -0.10 -14.57 2.46
CA LEU A 61 -0.03 -13.22 3.00
C LEU A 61 0.34 -12.19 1.91
N LEU A 62 1.39 -12.46 1.14
CA LEU A 62 1.88 -11.53 0.12
C LEU A 62 0.87 -11.28 -1.01
N THR A 63 -0.01 -12.23 -1.29
CA THR A 63 -1.11 -12.06 -2.25
C THR A 63 -2.23 -11.14 -1.76
N LYS A 64 -2.42 -11.00 -0.43
CA LYS A 64 -3.41 -10.08 0.17
C LYS A 64 -2.97 -8.62 0.10
N ILE A 65 -1.69 -8.34 -0.10
CA ILE A 65 -1.17 -6.97 -0.14
C ILE A 65 -1.69 -6.27 -1.42
N PRO A 66 -2.35 -5.10 -1.29
CA PRO A 66 -2.78 -4.31 -2.45
C PRO A 66 -1.63 -4.00 -3.40
N ARG A 67 -1.87 -4.09 -4.72
CA ARG A 67 -0.83 -3.84 -5.74
C ARG A 67 -0.18 -2.47 -5.60
N THR A 68 -0.95 -1.48 -5.17
CA THR A 68 -0.49 -0.11 -4.96
C THR A 68 0.55 -0.02 -3.83
N ALA A 69 0.42 -0.85 -2.78
CA ALA A 69 1.26 -0.87 -1.58
C ALA A 69 2.44 -1.87 -1.64
N LYS A 70 2.39 -2.88 -2.54
CA LYS A 70 3.48 -3.86 -2.71
C LYS A 70 4.81 -3.16 -2.98
N ASN A 71 5.86 -3.61 -2.28
CA ASN A 71 7.22 -3.07 -2.35
C ASN A 71 7.35 -1.57 -1.99
N LYS A 72 6.33 -0.98 -1.38
CA LYS A 72 6.32 0.45 -0.99
C LYS A 72 6.02 0.67 0.48
N VAL A 73 5.17 -0.17 1.08
CA VAL A 73 4.76 -0.04 2.49
C VAL A 73 4.83 -1.37 3.19
N CYS A 74 5.41 -1.38 4.38
CA CYS A 74 5.47 -2.56 5.23
C CYS A 74 4.09 -2.91 5.79
N ILE A 75 3.80 -4.21 5.89
CA ILE A 75 2.73 -4.71 6.76
C ILE A 75 3.13 -4.56 8.23
N CYS A 76 2.22 -4.80 9.19
CA CYS A 76 2.56 -4.83 10.62
C CYS A 76 2.83 -6.26 11.12
N LYS A 77 3.55 -6.39 12.25
CA LYS A 77 3.87 -7.68 12.89
C LYS A 77 2.63 -8.53 13.16
N ALA A 78 1.54 -7.90 13.61
CA ALA A 78 0.29 -8.61 13.87
C ALA A 78 -0.29 -9.26 12.60
N CYS A 79 -0.27 -8.57 11.46
CA CYS A 79 -0.74 -9.13 10.20
C CYS A 79 0.22 -10.19 9.65
N ALA A 80 1.53 -10.02 9.86
CA ALA A 80 2.50 -11.05 9.50
C ALA A 80 2.23 -12.36 10.25
N LEU A 81 2.00 -12.29 11.57
CA LEU A 81 1.71 -13.45 12.42
C LEU A 81 0.31 -14.04 12.20
N LEU A 82 -0.69 -13.22 11.87
CA LEU A 82 -2.08 -13.66 11.64
C LEU A 82 -2.26 -14.43 10.33
N HIS A 83 -1.44 -14.12 9.32
CA HIS A 83 -1.55 -14.68 7.97
C HIS A 83 -0.33 -15.54 7.58
N ASN A 84 0.43 -15.98 8.58
CA ASN A 84 1.62 -16.80 8.39
C ASN A 84 1.27 -18.24 7.98
#